data_AF-H0WI54-F1
#
_entry.id   AF-H0WI54-F1
#
_cell.length_a   1.000
_cell.length_b   1.000
_cell.length_c   1.000
_cell.angle_alpha   90.00
_cell.angle_beta   90.00
_cell.angle_gamma   90.00
#
_symmetry.space_group_name_H-M   'P 1'
#
loop_
_entity.id
_entity.type
_entity.pdbx_description
1 polymer ?
#
loop_
_entity_poly.entity_id
_entity_poly.type
_entity_poly.pdbx_seq_one_letter_code
_entity_poly.pdbx_strand_id
1 'polypeptide(L)'
;GSGSRAGENRCVEAAEACTADSRCQGLRAEYVAQCLSWAALGDCPRARCRRALRRFFARAPPALTQALLFCPCASPACAERRRQTFVPACAYRGPGLAPPSCLEPLDTCERSRICRPRLLAFQASCAPVPRAPDGCPRDQGPRCLSAYAGLVGTVVTPNYVDNTSARVAPWCDCGASGNRHEECEAFRGLFTRNRCLDGAIRAFDSRWPPILQEHLEPQQGPKHSLMQVDGSPEGSSLLSVLPVLALQTLL
;
A
#
# COMPACT_ATOMS: atom_id res chain seq x y z
N GLY A 1 -14.46 -1.52 31.10
CA GLY A 1 -15.69 -1.64 30.30
C GLY A 1 -15.30 -1.80 28.85
N SER A 2 -15.58 -2.96 28.27
CA SER A 2 -15.20 -3.29 26.88
C SER A 2 -16.21 -2.68 25.91
N GLY A 3 -15.91 -1.47 25.43
CA GLY A 3 -16.68 -0.80 24.38
C GLY A 3 -16.69 -1.65 23.11
N SER A 4 -17.88 -1.94 22.61
CA SER A 4 -18.12 -2.75 21.42
C SER A 4 -17.40 -2.17 20.20
N ARG A 5 -16.39 -2.90 19.68
CA ARG A 5 -15.68 -2.67 18.41
C ARG A 5 -16.57 -2.79 17.15
N ALA A 6 -17.89 -2.96 17.32
CA ALA A 6 -18.82 -3.29 16.24
C ALA A 6 -19.29 -2.08 15.40
N GLY A 7 -18.86 -0.84 15.73
CA GLY A 7 -19.25 0.38 15.03
C GLY A 7 -18.14 1.08 14.23
N GLU A 8 -16.89 0.62 14.32
CA GLU A 8 -15.74 1.32 13.76
C GLU A 8 -15.41 0.83 12.34
N ASN A 9 -15.51 1.72 11.36
CA ASN A 9 -15.16 1.41 9.98
C ASN A 9 -13.64 1.57 9.79
N ARG A 10 -12.93 0.45 9.80
CA ARG A 10 -11.47 0.39 9.64
C ARG A 10 -10.97 1.09 8.37
N CYS A 11 -11.74 1.07 7.29
CA CYS A 11 -11.36 1.81 6.08
C CYS A 11 -11.47 3.33 6.24
N VAL A 12 -12.31 3.82 7.14
CA VAL A 12 -12.36 5.25 7.51
C VAL A 12 -11.13 5.60 8.36
N GLU A 13 -10.81 4.81 9.39
CA GLU A 13 -9.61 5.00 10.21
C GLU A 13 -8.33 5.05 9.36
N ALA A 14 -8.16 4.14 8.39
CA ALA A 14 -7.01 4.19 7.46
C ALA A 14 -6.99 5.44 6.59
N ALA A 15 -8.17 5.94 6.18
CA ALA A 15 -8.26 7.17 5.41
C ALA A 15 -7.90 8.40 6.25
N GLU A 16 -8.29 8.42 7.52
CA GLU A 16 -7.94 9.47 8.48
C GLU A 16 -6.44 9.45 8.78
N ALA A 17 -5.86 8.28 9.05
CA ALA A 17 -4.42 8.13 9.27
C ALA A 17 -3.59 8.58 8.06
N CYS A 18 -4.00 8.23 6.83
CA CYS A 18 -3.36 8.75 5.62
C CYS A 18 -3.56 10.26 5.44
N THR A 19 -4.65 10.83 5.96
CA THR A 19 -4.88 12.28 5.90
C THR A 19 -4.00 13.03 6.91
N ALA A 20 -3.71 12.42 8.05
CA ALA A 20 -2.80 12.96 9.06
C ALA A 20 -1.31 12.90 8.64
N ASP A 21 -0.93 11.94 7.81
CA ASP A 21 0.43 11.86 7.24
C ASP A 21 0.54 12.73 5.97
N SER A 22 1.30 13.82 6.04
CA SER A 22 1.44 14.79 4.94
C SER A 22 1.89 14.17 3.60
N ARG A 23 2.74 13.13 3.64
CA ARG A 23 3.24 12.44 2.45
C ARG A 23 2.16 11.56 1.83
N CYS A 24 1.43 10.79 2.63
CA CYS A 24 0.31 9.97 2.21
C CYS A 24 -0.82 10.85 1.66
N GLN A 25 -1.19 11.90 2.40
CA GLN A 25 -2.22 12.87 2.01
C GLN A 25 -1.87 13.52 0.67
N GLY A 26 -0.64 14.02 0.50
CA GLY A 26 -0.21 14.68 -0.74
C GLY A 26 -0.24 13.74 -1.96
N LEU A 27 0.31 12.52 -1.83
CA LEU A 27 0.28 11.53 -2.90
C LEU A 27 -1.15 11.03 -3.18
N ARG A 28 -2.00 10.97 -2.14
CA ARG A 28 -3.41 10.61 -2.27
C ARG A 28 -4.17 11.67 -3.06
N ALA A 29 -4.01 12.94 -2.72
CA ALA A 29 -4.59 14.05 -3.45
C ALA A 29 -4.11 14.07 -4.91
N GLU A 30 -2.82 13.79 -5.16
CA GLU A 30 -2.27 13.70 -6.53
C GLU A 30 -3.01 12.63 -7.36
N TYR A 31 -3.10 11.39 -6.89
CA TYR A 31 -3.74 10.34 -7.70
C TYR A 31 -5.23 10.61 -7.87
N VAL A 32 -5.92 11.12 -6.84
CA VAL A 32 -7.34 11.47 -6.94
C VAL A 32 -7.56 12.53 -8.00
N ALA A 33 -6.77 13.61 -8.00
CA ALA A 33 -6.85 14.65 -9.02
C ALA A 33 -6.58 14.09 -10.43
N GLN A 34 -5.56 13.24 -10.58
CA GLN A 34 -5.25 12.62 -11.88
C GLN A 34 -6.34 11.66 -12.34
N CYS A 35 -7.00 10.92 -11.46
CA CYS A 35 -8.03 9.94 -11.80
C CYS A 35 -9.43 10.53 -11.98
N LEU A 36 -9.73 11.67 -11.34
CA LEU A 36 -11.01 12.36 -11.45
C LEU A 36 -10.97 13.56 -12.42
N SER A 37 -9.78 13.96 -12.90
CA SER A 37 -9.70 14.98 -13.95
C SER A 37 -10.45 14.51 -15.19
N TRP A 38 -11.38 15.35 -15.65
CA TRP A 38 -12.16 15.10 -16.85
C TRP A 38 -11.24 15.13 -18.08
N ALA A 39 -11.21 14.06 -18.88
CA ALA A 39 -10.73 14.19 -20.25
C ALA A 39 -11.86 14.79 -21.11
N ALA A 40 -11.50 15.48 -22.19
CA ALA A 40 -12.42 16.24 -23.06
C ALA A 40 -13.54 15.41 -23.73
N LEU A 41 -13.58 14.09 -23.52
CA LEU A 41 -14.47 13.13 -24.17
C LEU A 41 -15.25 12.24 -23.17
N GLY A 42 -15.31 12.61 -21.88
CA GLY A 42 -15.98 11.80 -20.85
C GLY A 42 -15.20 10.57 -20.40
N ASP A 43 -14.02 10.33 -21.01
CA ASP A 43 -13.09 9.30 -20.59
C ASP A 43 -12.25 9.72 -19.39
N CYS A 44 -11.85 8.75 -18.58
CA CYS A 44 -10.83 9.00 -17.58
C CYS A 44 -9.43 9.03 -18.23
N PRO A 45 -8.52 9.93 -17.83
CA PRO A 45 -7.10 9.89 -18.22
C PRO A 45 -6.34 8.74 -17.54
N ARG A 46 -6.68 7.51 -17.96
CA ARG A 46 -6.24 6.24 -17.39
C ARG A 46 -4.72 6.13 -17.24
N ALA A 47 -3.97 6.56 -18.24
CA ALA A 47 -2.51 6.49 -18.21
C ALA A 47 -1.90 7.38 -17.10
N ARG A 48 -2.44 8.59 -16.91
CA ARG A 48 -2.02 9.51 -15.84
C ARG A 48 -2.46 9.00 -14.48
N CYS A 49 -3.72 8.59 -14.35
CA CYS A 49 -4.27 7.97 -13.14
C CYS A 49 -3.44 6.77 -12.67
N ARG A 50 -3.20 5.80 -13.55
CA ARG A 50 -2.40 4.60 -13.25
C ARG A 50 -0.95 4.95 -12.89
N ARG A 51 -0.36 5.97 -13.52
CA ARG A 51 0.99 6.45 -13.18
C ARG A 51 1.02 7.05 -11.77
N ALA A 52 0.04 7.88 -11.42
CA ALA A 52 -0.06 8.47 -10.09
C ALA A 52 -0.29 7.40 -9.01
N LEU A 53 -1.14 6.40 -9.26
CA LEU A 53 -1.32 5.24 -8.37
C LEU A 53 -0.03 4.47 -8.14
N ARG A 54 0.74 4.19 -9.21
CA ARG A 54 2.06 3.54 -9.06
C ARG A 54 3.02 4.38 -8.21
N ARG A 55 2.95 5.72 -8.32
CA ARG A 55 3.75 6.63 -7.47
C ARG A 55 3.27 6.60 -6.02
N PHE A 56 1.98 6.56 -5.78
CA PHE A 56 1.40 6.44 -4.44
C PHE A 56 1.92 5.19 -3.71
N PHE A 57 1.77 3.99 -4.29
CA PHE A 57 2.25 2.76 -3.67
C PHE A 57 3.77 2.65 -3.57
N ALA A 58 4.53 3.31 -4.45
CA ALA A 58 5.98 3.31 -4.39
C ALA A 58 6.55 4.30 -3.35
N ARG A 59 5.81 5.35 -2.99
CA ARG A 59 6.32 6.45 -2.18
C ARG A 59 5.60 6.64 -0.85
N ALA A 60 4.30 6.42 -0.74
CA ALA A 60 3.61 6.58 0.54
C ALA A 60 4.04 5.49 1.54
N PRO A 61 3.91 5.72 2.86
CA PRO A 61 4.23 4.71 3.87
C PRO A 61 3.50 3.39 3.60
N PRO A 62 4.20 2.24 3.47
CA PRO A 62 3.58 0.96 3.14
C PRO A 62 2.47 0.57 4.11
N ALA A 63 2.65 0.85 5.40
CA ALA A 63 1.65 0.61 6.44
C ALA A 63 0.29 1.28 6.12
N LEU A 64 0.31 2.57 5.76
CA LEU A 64 -0.90 3.33 5.42
C LEU A 64 -1.51 2.90 4.07
N THR A 65 -0.68 2.67 3.05
CA THR A 65 -1.18 2.22 1.73
C THR A 65 -1.82 0.84 1.79
N GLN A 66 -1.26 -0.08 2.59
CA GLN A 66 -1.82 -1.41 2.81
C GLN A 66 -3.07 -1.34 3.70
N ALA A 67 -3.11 -0.45 4.71
CA ALA A 67 -4.30 -0.25 5.52
C ALA A 67 -5.49 0.25 4.67
N LEU A 68 -5.25 1.20 3.76
CA LEU A 68 -6.24 1.68 2.80
C LEU A 68 -6.72 0.57 1.84
N LEU A 69 -5.81 -0.30 1.39
CA LEU A 69 -6.12 -1.33 0.41
C LEU A 69 -6.80 -2.57 1.03
N PHE A 70 -6.41 -2.95 2.24
CA PHE A 70 -6.78 -4.23 2.87
C PHE A 70 -7.57 -4.09 4.18
N CYS A 71 -8.08 -2.90 4.51
CA CYS A 71 -8.90 -2.69 5.69
C CYS A 71 -10.02 -3.76 5.82
N PRO A 72 -10.16 -4.41 6.98
CA PRO A 72 -11.19 -5.42 7.20
C PRO A 72 -12.57 -4.75 7.28
N CYS A 73 -13.60 -5.42 6.78
CA CYS A 73 -14.95 -4.88 6.71
C CYS A 73 -15.99 -5.90 7.18
N ALA A 74 -16.86 -5.46 8.08
CA ALA A 74 -18.02 -6.21 8.56
C ALA A 74 -19.34 -5.76 7.90
N SER A 75 -19.33 -4.69 7.11
CA SER A 75 -20.53 -4.14 6.45
C SER A 75 -20.31 -3.89 4.95
N PRO A 76 -21.38 -3.96 4.12
CA PRO A 76 -21.28 -3.64 2.70
C PRO A 76 -20.83 -2.21 2.42
N ALA A 77 -21.19 -1.25 3.28
CA ALA A 77 -20.75 0.14 3.15
C ALA A 77 -19.22 0.28 3.33
N CYS A 78 -18.63 -0.45 4.30
CA CYS A 78 -17.18 -0.51 4.46
C CYS A 78 -16.52 -1.16 3.24
N ALA A 79 -17.04 -2.30 2.79
CA ALA A 79 -16.47 -3.03 1.65
C ALA A 79 -16.55 -2.22 0.35
N GLU A 80 -17.62 -1.44 0.14
CA GLU A 80 -17.71 -0.54 -1.01
C GLU A 80 -16.68 0.60 -0.89
N ARG A 81 -16.49 1.19 0.29
CA ARG A 81 -15.41 2.17 0.51
C ARG A 81 -14.05 1.60 0.13
N ARG A 82 -13.74 0.38 0.60
CA ARG A 82 -12.50 -0.33 0.26
C ARG A 82 -12.34 -0.50 -1.25
N ARG A 83 -13.40 -0.93 -1.94
CA ARG A 83 -13.42 -1.12 -3.40
C ARG A 83 -13.22 0.18 -4.18
N GLN A 84 -13.67 1.31 -3.64
CA GLN A 84 -13.60 2.63 -4.28
C GLN A 84 -12.28 3.38 -4.05
N THR A 85 -11.45 2.95 -3.08
CA THR A 85 -10.23 3.64 -2.62
C THR A 85 -9.31 4.15 -3.75
N PHE A 86 -9.17 3.38 -4.83
CA PHE A 86 -8.25 3.66 -5.94
C PHE A 86 -8.96 3.95 -7.27
N VAL A 87 -10.16 4.55 -7.19
CA VAL A 87 -10.95 5.06 -8.33
C VAL A 87 -11.14 3.99 -9.42
N PRO A 88 -11.87 2.89 -9.11
CA PRO A 88 -11.99 1.74 -9.99
C PRO A 88 -12.66 2.04 -11.33
N ALA A 89 -13.52 3.07 -11.39
CA ALA A 89 -14.11 3.55 -12.64
C ALA A 89 -13.03 3.96 -13.68
N CYS A 90 -11.85 4.37 -13.22
CA CYS A 90 -10.75 4.77 -14.07
C CYS A 90 -9.60 3.76 -14.10
N ALA A 91 -9.09 3.35 -12.94
CA ALA A 91 -7.86 2.58 -12.86
C ALA A 91 -8.07 1.09 -13.16
N TYR A 92 -9.26 0.58 -12.84
CA TYR A 92 -9.61 -0.84 -12.85
C TYR A 92 -10.43 -1.22 -14.09
N ARG A 93 -11.67 -0.72 -14.23
CA ARG A 93 -12.57 -1.04 -15.35
C ARG A 93 -12.04 -0.52 -16.67
N GLY A 94 -12.06 -1.30 -17.74
CA GLY A 94 -11.67 -0.86 -19.09
C GLY A 94 -12.69 0.08 -19.74
N PRO A 95 -12.41 0.62 -20.94
CA PRO A 95 -13.35 1.47 -21.69
C PRO A 95 -14.55 0.69 -22.25
N GLY A 96 -14.45 -0.64 -22.37
CA GLY A 96 -15.54 -1.48 -22.85
C GLY A 96 -16.64 -1.71 -21.81
N LEU A 97 -17.86 -1.97 -22.30
CA LEU A 97 -19.03 -2.32 -21.48
C LEU A 97 -18.89 -3.68 -20.78
N ALA A 98 -18.09 -4.57 -21.35
CA ALA A 98 -17.80 -5.90 -20.82
C ALA A 98 -16.29 -6.06 -20.55
N PRO A 99 -15.91 -6.90 -19.56
CA PRO A 99 -14.53 -7.29 -19.38
C PRO A 99 -14.00 -8.07 -20.60
N PRO A 100 -12.74 -7.85 -21.03
CA PRO A 100 -12.11 -8.66 -22.07
C PRO A 100 -11.72 -10.05 -21.55
N SER A 101 -11.23 -10.93 -22.43
CA SER A 101 -10.52 -12.14 -22.00
C SER A 101 -9.32 -11.76 -21.13
N CYS A 102 -9.04 -12.51 -20.05
CA CYS A 102 -7.89 -12.25 -19.18
C CYS A 102 -6.54 -12.45 -19.87
N LEU A 103 -6.52 -13.10 -21.03
CA LEU A 103 -5.31 -13.24 -21.85
C LEU A 103 -4.87 -11.89 -22.43
N GLU A 104 -5.80 -10.98 -22.73
CA GLU A 104 -5.45 -9.65 -23.28
C GLU A 104 -4.60 -8.79 -22.32
N PRO A 105 -5.02 -8.55 -21.06
CA PRO A 105 -4.18 -7.84 -20.10
C PRO A 105 -2.94 -8.64 -19.70
N LEU A 106 -2.97 -9.97 -19.72
CA LEU A 106 -1.80 -10.83 -19.47
C LEU A 106 -0.74 -10.63 -20.56
N ASP A 107 -1.09 -10.85 -21.83
CA ASP A 107 -0.19 -10.70 -22.99
C ASP A 107 0.39 -9.26 -23.02
N THR A 108 -0.43 -8.26 -22.71
CA THR A 108 0.00 -6.85 -22.60
C THR A 108 0.97 -6.63 -21.43
N CYS A 109 0.75 -7.30 -20.29
CA CYS A 109 1.62 -7.21 -19.12
C CYS A 109 3.00 -7.80 -19.39
N GLU A 110 3.06 -8.95 -20.06
CA GLU A 110 4.30 -9.66 -20.38
C GLU A 110 5.24 -8.85 -21.29
N ARG A 111 4.69 -8.02 -22.18
CA ARG A 111 5.47 -7.10 -23.02
C ARG A 111 5.84 -5.79 -22.31
N SER A 112 5.26 -5.52 -21.14
CA SER A 112 5.48 -4.27 -20.40
C SER A 112 6.68 -4.36 -19.46
N ARG A 113 7.62 -3.41 -19.62
CA ARG A 113 8.77 -3.25 -18.70
C ARG A 113 8.37 -2.90 -17.26
N ILE A 114 7.13 -2.45 -17.04
CA ILE A 114 6.61 -2.10 -15.72
C ILE A 114 5.76 -3.24 -15.14
N CYS A 115 4.88 -3.83 -15.94
CA CYS A 115 3.92 -4.83 -15.45
C CYS A 115 4.58 -6.19 -15.25
N ARG A 116 5.35 -6.70 -16.24
CA ARG A 116 5.99 -8.02 -16.19
C ARG A 116 6.76 -8.29 -14.89
N PRO A 117 7.72 -7.44 -14.45
CA PRO A 117 8.47 -7.73 -13.22
C PRO A 117 7.58 -7.76 -11.97
N ARG A 118 6.47 -7.00 -11.96
CA ARG A 118 5.54 -6.96 -10.83
C ARG A 118 4.62 -8.16 -10.78
N LEU A 119 4.18 -8.64 -11.95
CA LEU A 119 3.42 -9.88 -12.07
C LEU A 119 4.27 -11.07 -11.61
N LEU A 120 5.55 -11.14 -12.01
CA LEU A 120 6.47 -12.18 -11.54
C LEU A 120 6.69 -12.10 -10.02
N ALA A 121 6.87 -10.90 -9.47
CA ALA A 121 7.00 -10.71 -8.03
C ALA A 121 5.74 -11.16 -7.26
N PHE A 122 4.55 -10.90 -7.81
CA PHE A 122 3.28 -11.36 -7.25
C PHE A 122 3.17 -12.89 -7.30
N GLN A 123 3.47 -13.51 -8.44
CA GLN A 123 3.46 -14.97 -8.58
C GLN A 123 4.43 -15.64 -7.61
N ALA A 124 5.63 -15.09 -7.43
CA ALA A 124 6.62 -15.63 -6.51
C ALA A 124 6.20 -15.45 -5.03
N SER A 125 5.71 -14.25 -4.67
CA SER A 125 5.41 -13.91 -3.27
C SER A 125 4.09 -14.49 -2.77
N CYS A 126 3.14 -14.75 -3.68
CA CYS A 126 1.82 -15.29 -3.39
C CYS A 126 1.64 -16.74 -3.88
N ALA A 127 2.74 -17.46 -4.13
CA ALA A 127 2.68 -18.86 -4.55
C ALA A 127 2.00 -19.71 -3.45
N PRO A 128 0.89 -20.41 -3.75
CA PRO A 128 0.20 -21.22 -2.74
C PRO A 128 1.00 -22.48 -2.39
N VAL A 129 1.01 -22.83 -1.11
CA VAL A 129 1.60 -24.06 -0.57
C VAL A 129 0.47 -24.97 -0.08
N PRO A 130 0.25 -26.16 -0.68
CA PRO A 130 -0.90 -27.01 -0.38
C PRO A 130 -1.04 -27.44 1.09
N ARG A 131 0.08 -27.55 1.81
CA ARG A 131 0.13 -28.05 3.19
C ARG A 131 0.22 -26.96 4.27
N ALA A 132 0.26 -25.69 3.89
CA ALA A 132 0.32 -24.59 4.85
C ALA A 132 -1.10 -24.22 5.34
N PRO A 133 -1.30 -23.92 6.65
CA PRO A 133 -2.61 -23.54 7.20
C PRO A 133 -3.24 -22.36 6.45
N ASP A 134 -2.48 -21.30 6.25
CA ASP A 134 -2.90 -20.08 5.54
C ASP A 134 -2.61 -20.14 4.03
N GLY A 135 -2.15 -21.29 3.51
CA GLY A 135 -1.79 -21.45 2.11
C GLY A 135 -0.53 -20.68 1.67
N CYS A 136 0.05 -19.81 2.50
CA CYS A 136 1.35 -19.17 2.24
C CYS A 136 2.50 -19.94 2.86
N PRO A 137 3.71 -19.86 2.28
CA PRO A 137 4.93 -20.16 3.03
C PRO A 137 5.05 -19.24 4.26
N ARG A 138 5.72 -19.73 5.32
CA ARG A 138 5.89 -18.98 6.58
C ARG A 138 6.48 -17.58 6.31
N ASP A 139 5.90 -16.57 6.95
CA ASP A 139 6.29 -15.16 6.86
C ASP A 139 6.20 -14.49 5.47
N GLN A 140 5.59 -15.16 4.48
CA GLN A 140 5.43 -14.58 3.14
C GLN A 140 4.15 -13.76 2.94
N GLY A 141 3.17 -13.85 3.83
CA GLY A 141 1.92 -13.07 3.75
C GLY A 141 2.13 -11.56 3.53
N PRO A 142 2.95 -10.85 4.34
CA PRO A 142 3.26 -9.44 4.12
C PRO A 142 3.90 -9.15 2.75
N ARG A 143 4.78 -10.04 2.26
CA ARG A 143 5.41 -9.91 0.94
C ARG A 143 4.38 -10.09 -0.17
N CYS A 144 3.47 -11.06 -0.01
CA CYS A 144 2.35 -11.25 -0.93
C CYS A 144 1.48 -10.00 -1.05
N LEU A 145 1.07 -9.40 0.08
CA LEU A 145 0.29 -8.14 0.07
C LEU A 145 1.05 -6.98 -0.56
N SER A 146 2.35 -6.88 -0.31
CA SER A 146 3.21 -5.85 -0.92
C SER A 146 3.31 -6.05 -2.44
N ALA A 147 3.44 -7.29 -2.91
CA ALA A 147 3.49 -7.61 -4.33
C ALA A 147 2.14 -7.37 -5.02
N TYR A 148 1.02 -7.71 -4.36
CA TYR A 148 -0.33 -7.38 -4.82
C TYR A 148 -0.50 -5.86 -4.96
N ALA A 149 -0.12 -5.07 -3.95
CA ALA A 149 -0.19 -3.61 -4.01
C ALA A 149 0.64 -3.04 -5.17
N GLY A 150 1.79 -3.66 -5.48
CA GLY A 150 2.63 -3.29 -6.62
C GLY A 150 1.96 -3.43 -7.99
N LEU A 151 0.97 -4.32 -8.13
CA LEU A 151 0.19 -4.48 -9.37
C LEU A 151 -0.79 -3.33 -9.61
N VAL A 152 -1.19 -2.60 -8.56
CA VAL A 152 -2.13 -1.49 -8.70
C VAL A 152 -1.52 -0.38 -9.55
N GLY A 153 -2.27 0.04 -10.57
CA GLY A 153 -1.80 1.00 -11.57
C GLY A 153 -1.01 0.36 -12.72
N THR A 154 -1.02 -0.97 -12.87
CA THR A 154 -0.55 -1.66 -14.08
C THR A 154 -1.73 -2.04 -14.98
N VAL A 155 -1.47 -2.75 -16.09
CA VAL A 155 -2.54 -3.31 -16.94
C VAL A 155 -3.27 -4.46 -16.23
N VAL A 156 -2.60 -5.20 -15.35
CA VAL A 156 -3.18 -6.22 -14.46
C VAL A 156 -3.44 -5.60 -13.09
N THR A 157 -4.31 -4.58 -13.03
CA THR A 157 -4.71 -3.98 -11.75
C THR A 157 -5.83 -4.85 -11.14
N PRO A 158 -5.60 -5.52 -10.00
CA PRO A 158 -6.66 -6.23 -9.29
C PRO A 158 -7.52 -5.26 -8.46
N ASN A 159 -8.77 -5.64 -8.19
CA ASN A 159 -9.63 -4.96 -7.22
C ASN A 159 -10.63 -5.94 -6.60
N TYR A 160 -11.32 -5.52 -5.54
CA TYR A 160 -12.47 -6.25 -4.99
C TYR A 160 -13.61 -6.32 -6.01
N VAL A 161 -14.18 -7.50 -6.21
CA VAL A 161 -15.21 -7.73 -7.24
C VAL A 161 -16.61 -7.35 -6.76
N ASP A 162 -16.86 -7.42 -5.46
CA ASP A 162 -18.13 -7.11 -4.81
C ASP A 162 -17.92 -6.39 -3.47
N ASN A 163 -19.02 -6.04 -2.80
CA ASN A 163 -19.04 -5.39 -1.50
C ASN A 163 -19.52 -6.33 -0.38
N THR A 164 -19.51 -7.64 -0.61
CA THR A 164 -19.96 -8.64 0.38
C THR A 164 -18.87 -9.64 0.74
N SER A 165 -17.77 -9.68 -0.01
CA SER A 165 -16.64 -10.57 0.19
C SER A 165 -15.30 -9.83 0.12
N ALA A 166 -14.22 -10.56 0.39
CA ALA A 166 -12.86 -10.11 0.16
C ALA A 166 -12.27 -10.63 -1.17
N ARG A 167 -13.11 -11.15 -2.08
CA ARG A 167 -12.65 -11.69 -3.36
C ARG A 167 -12.10 -10.59 -4.25
N VAL A 168 -10.96 -10.89 -4.89
CA VAL A 168 -10.26 -9.96 -5.77
C VAL A 168 -10.04 -10.59 -7.15
N ALA A 169 -10.08 -9.76 -8.19
CA ALA A 169 -9.75 -10.17 -9.55
C ALA A 169 -9.25 -8.96 -10.37
N PRO A 170 -8.49 -9.18 -11.45
CA PRO A 170 -8.34 -8.19 -12.51
C PRO A 170 -9.66 -7.99 -13.29
N TRP A 171 -9.78 -6.85 -13.99
CA TRP A 171 -10.93 -6.57 -14.87
C TRP A 171 -10.82 -7.37 -16.17
N CYS A 172 -11.24 -8.63 -16.13
CA CYS A 172 -11.30 -9.55 -17.26
C CYS A 172 -12.13 -10.80 -16.90
N ASP A 173 -12.51 -11.59 -17.88
CA ASP A 173 -13.05 -12.94 -17.69
C ASP A 173 -12.43 -13.97 -18.64
N CYS A 174 -12.89 -15.22 -18.59
CA CYS A 174 -12.40 -16.27 -19.45
C CYS A 174 -13.43 -16.79 -20.46
N GLY A 175 -14.58 -16.11 -20.60
CA GLY A 175 -15.67 -16.54 -21.49
C GLY A 175 -15.28 -16.52 -22.96
N ALA A 176 -14.50 -15.52 -23.37
CA ALA A 176 -14.05 -15.34 -24.76
C ALA A 176 -12.60 -15.82 -25.01
N SER A 177 -12.15 -16.88 -24.35
CA SER A 177 -10.73 -17.33 -24.41
C SER A 177 -10.44 -18.43 -25.44
N GLY A 178 -11.47 -19.03 -26.03
CA GLY A 178 -11.33 -20.11 -27.00
C GLY A 178 -10.45 -21.26 -26.49
N ASN A 179 -9.49 -21.69 -27.31
CA ASN A 179 -8.60 -22.82 -26.99
C ASN A 179 -7.62 -22.55 -25.83
N ARG A 180 -7.41 -21.28 -25.43
CA ARG A 180 -6.55 -20.89 -24.30
C ARG A 180 -7.35 -20.73 -23.00
N HIS A 181 -8.53 -21.33 -22.88
CA HIS A 181 -9.39 -21.19 -21.70
C HIS A 181 -8.72 -21.66 -20.40
N GLU A 182 -8.01 -22.79 -20.42
CA GLU A 182 -7.29 -23.28 -19.24
C GLU A 182 -6.18 -22.33 -18.79
N GLU A 183 -5.43 -21.76 -19.74
CA GLU A 183 -4.40 -20.76 -19.47
C GLU A 183 -5.01 -19.49 -18.86
N CYS A 184 -6.14 -19.03 -19.41
CA CYS A 184 -6.89 -17.91 -18.88
C CYS A 184 -7.34 -18.16 -17.43
N GLU A 185 -7.92 -19.33 -17.18
CA GLU A 185 -8.38 -19.74 -15.85
C GLU A 185 -7.22 -19.89 -14.87
N ALA A 186 -6.07 -20.40 -15.31
CA ALA A 186 -4.87 -20.47 -14.49
C ALA A 186 -4.42 -19.07 -14.05
N PHE A 187 -4.35 -18.12 -15.00
CA PHE A 187 -3.99 -16.73 -14.70
C PHE A 187 -5.01 -16.03 -13.79
N ARG A 188 -6.31 -16.13 -14.09
CA ARG A 188 -7.38 -15.58 -13.25
C ARG A 188 -7.35 -16.19 -11.84
N GLY A 189 -7.05 -17.49 -11.76
CA GLY A 189 -6.90 -18.26 -10.53
C GLY A 189 -5.80 -17.76 -9.60
N LEU A 190 -4.76 -17.07 -10.11
CA LEU A 190 -3.74 -16.42 -9.28
C LEU A 190 -4.33 -15.40 -8.29
N PHE A 191 -5.51 -14.86 -8.61
CA PHE A 191 -6.23 -13.88 -7.79
C PHE A 191 -7.46 -14.49 -7.11
N THR A 192 -8.25 -15.28 -7.85
CA THR A 192 -9.57 -15.74 -7.40
C THR A 192 -9.55 -17.07 -6.65
N ARG A 193 -8.49 -17.87 -6.82
CA ARG A 193 -8.33 -19.21 -6.21
C ARG A 193 -7.00 -19.33 -5.46
N ASN A 194 -6.52 -18.23 -4.88
CA ASN A 194 -5.23 -18.18 -4.22
C ASN A 194 -5.37 -18.13 -2.69
N ARG A 195 -5.25 -19.31 -2.08
CA ARG A 195 -5.34 -19.46 -0.61
C ARG A 195 -4.31 -18.62 0.15
N CYS A 196 -3.11 -18.41 -0.42
CA CYS A 196 -2.10 -17.56 0.21
C CYS A 196 -2.56 -16.10 0.25
N LEU A 197 -3.06 -15.57 -0.86
CA LEU A 197 -3.60 -14.21 -0.92
C LEU A 197 -4.79 -14.04 0.04
N ASP A 198 -5.73 -14.99 0.04
CA ASP A 198 -6.89 -14.96 0.93
C ASP A 198 -6.50 -15.04 2.41
N GLY A 199 -5.52 -15.90 2.74
CA GLY A 199 -4.94 -15.99 4.09
C GLY A 199 -4.25 -14.70 4.50
N ALA A 200 -3.44 -14.11 3.61
CA ALA A 200 -2.71 -12.89 3.87
C ALA A 200 -3.61 -11.67 4.09
N ILE A 201 -4.70 -11.54 3.31
CA ILE A 201 -5.71 -10.48 3.48
C ILE A 201 -6.44 -10.66 4.82
N ARG A 202 -6.86 -11.89 5.16
CA ARG A 202 -7.52 -12.17 6.46
C ARG A 202 -6.61 -11.88 7.64
N ALA A 203 -5.36 -12.33 7.59
CA ALA A 203 -4.37 -12.10 8.64
C ALA A 203 -3.96 -10.62 8.79
N PHE A 204 -4.27 -9.77 7.80
CA PHE A 204 -4.01 -8.33 7.91
C PHE A 204 -4.87 -7.67 9.00
N ASP A 205 -6.06 -8.19 9.29
CA ASP A 205 -6.93 -7.69 10.38
C ASP A 205 -6.22 -7.73 11.73
N SER A 206 -5.53 -8.83 12.02
CA SER A 206 -4.77 -9.00 13.27
C SER A 206 -3.57 -8.05 13.39
N ARG A 207 -3.16 -7.40 12.29
CA ARG A 207 -2.07 -6.40 12.25
C ARG A 207 -2.56 -4.95 12.35
N TRP A 208 -3.88 -4.72 12.46
CA TRP A 208 -4.44 -3.37 12.56
C TRP A 208 -3.95 -2.56 13.78
N PRO A 209 -3.83 -3.15 14.99
CA PRO A 209 -3.43 -2.38 16.19
C PRO A 209 -2.04 -1.71 16.11
N PRO A 210 -0.96 -2.34 15.58
CA PRO A 210 0.34 -1.69 15.47
C PRO A 210 0.50 -0.71 14.28
N ILE A 211 -0.29 -0.84 13.21
CA ILE A 211 -0.14 -0.01 11.99
C ILE A 211 -0.47 1.47 12.25
N LEU A 212 -1.42 1.74 13.14
CA LEU A 212 -1.81 3.10 13.52
C LEU A 212 -0.98 3.62 14.71
N GLN A 213 -0.62 2.74 15.66
CA GLN A 213 0.11 3.14 16.86
C GLN A 213 1.55 3.59 16.55
N GLU A 214 2.30 2.88 15.69
CA GLU A 214 3.70 3.25 15.36
C GLU A 214 3.82 4.52 14.51
N HIS A 215 2.76 4.96 13.82
CA HIS A 215 2.77 6.20 13.02
C HIS A 215 2.21 7.41 13.78
N LEU A 216 1.42 7.20 14.83
CA LEU A 216 0.86 8.27 15.67
C LEU A 216 1.76 8.64 16.85
N GLU A 217 2.72 7.79 17.22
CA GLU A 217 3.76 8.14 18.19
C GLU A 217 4.81 9.03 17.47
N PRO A 218 5.00 10.29 17.89
CA PRO A 218 6.12 11.08 17.42
C PRO A 218 7.40 10.32 17.77
N GLN A 219 8.33 10.20 16.82
CA GLN A 219 9.70 9.77 17.10
C GLN A 219 10.29 10.68 18.18
N GLN A 220 10.16 10.30 19.45
CA GLN A 220 10.99 10.83 20.52
C GLN A 220 12.39 10.29 20.23
N GLY A 221 13.20 11.12 19.59
CA GLY A 221 14.60 10.82 19.32
C GLY A 221 15.34 10.43 20.60
N PRO A 222 16.48 9.73 20.48
CA PRO A 222 17.22 9.26 21.64
C PRO A 222 17.64 10.47 22.48
N LYS A 223 17.20 10.53 23.74
CA LYS A 223 17.78 11.43 24.73
C LYS A 223 19.25 11.05 24.87
N HIS A 224 20.14 11.86 24.28
CA HIS A 224 21.54 11.85 24.64
C HIS A 224 21.60 12.16 26.14
N SER A 225 21.87 11.13 26.96
CA SER A 225 22.24 11.31 28.36
C SER A 225 23.55 12.07 28.39
N LEU A 226 23.50 13.37 28.67
CA LEU A 226 24.65 14.07 29.20
C LEU A 226 24.90 13.48 30.60
N MET A 227 26.01 12.76 30.76
CA MET A 227 26.53 12.51 32.09
C MET A 227 26.92 13.86 32.69
N GLN A 228 26.14 14.31 33.67
CA GLN A 228 26.59 15.31 34.64
C GLN A 228 27.48 14.60 35.65
N VAL A 229 28.78 14.86 35.56
CA VAL A 229 29.73 14.59 36.64
C VAL A 229 29.77 15.86 37.48
N ASP A 230 29.22 15.77 38.69
CA ASP A 230 29.39 16.77 39.75
C ASP A 230 30.68 16.47 40.54
N GLY A 231 31.33 17.54 41.01
CA GLY A 231 32.76 17.61 41.26
C GLY A 231 33.27 17.20 42.65
N SER A 232 34.60 17.25 42.78
CA SER A 232 35.29 17.80 43.97
C SER A 232 36.75 18.15 43.63
N PRO A 233 37.36 19.18 44.26
CA PRO A 233 38.63 19.78 43.83
C PRO A 233 39.79 19.47 44.79
N GLU A 234 40.95 19.05 44.30
CA GLU A 234 42.24 19.24 45.00
C GLU A 234 43.38 19.24 43.99
N GLY A 235 44.29 20.23 44.07
CA GLY A 235 45.50 20.24 43.26
C GLY A 235 46.04 21.64 42.95
N SER A 236 46.76 22.20 43.91
CA SER A 236 47.49 23.47 43.82
C SER A 236 48.44 23.61 42.62
N SER A 237 48.70 24.88 42.32
CA SER A 237 50.01 25.46 41.98
C SER A 237 50.43 25.65 40.50
N LEU A 238 50.49 26.94 40.18
CA LEU A 238 51.62 27.70 39.63
C LEU A 238 51.73 27.94 38.11
N LEU A 239 51.70 29.26 37.81
CA LEU A 239 52.44 29.99 36.77
C LEU A 239 52.01 29.69 35.32
N SER A 240 51.46 30.66 34.59
CA SER A 240 52.30 31.63 33.86
C SER A 240 51.50 32.85 33.38
N VAL A 241 52.25 33.92 33.12
CA VAL A 241 51.88 35.33 33.17
C VAL A 241 51.96 35.90 31.74
N LEU A 242 50.96 36.72 31.34
CA LEU A 242 50.96 37.77 30.27
C LEU A 242 50.79 37.37 28.77
N PRO A 243 50.39 38.31 27.88
CA PRO A 243 49.33 39.31 28.03
C PRO A 243 48.42 39.47 26.78
N VAL A 244 47.37 40.26 27.02
CA VAL A 244 46.46 40.96 26.11
C VAL A 244 47.11 41.51 24.83
N LEU A 245 46.44 41.31 23.68
CA LEU A 245 46.38 42.30 22.60
C LEU A 245 44.96 42.37 22.04
N ALA A 246 44.36 43.53 22.22
CA ALA A 246 43.11 43.94 21.63
C ALA A 246 43.28 44.21 20.13
N LEU A 247 42.26 43.92 19.33
CA LEU A 247 41.81 44.87 18.33
C LEU A 247 40.32 44.69 18.05
N GLN A 248 39.62 45.80 18.17
CA GLN A 248 38.21 45.98 17.88
C GLN A 248 37.96 46.01 16.36
N THR A 249 36.66 45.95 16.06
CA THR A 249 35.94 46.72 15.03
C THR A 249 35.55 46.07 13.70
N LEU A 250 34.21 46.07 13.52
CA LEU A 250 33.43 46.52 12.36
C LEU A 250 33.32 45.58 11.14
N LEU A 251 32.18 44.88 11.05
CA LEU A 251 31.04 45.21 10.17
C LEU A 251 29.85 44.29 10.46
#